data_AF-A0A3M0FS90-F1
#
_entry.id   AF-A0A3M0FS90-F1
#
_cell.length_a   1.000
_cell.length_b   1.000
_cell.length_c   1.000
_cell.angle_alpha   90.00
_cell.angle_beta   90.00
_cell.angle_gamma   90.00
#
_symmetry.space_group_name_H-M   'P 1'
#
loop_
_entity.id
_entity.type
_entity.pdbx_description
1 polymer ?
#
loop_
_entity_poly.entity_id
_entity_poly.type
_entity_poly.pdbx_seq_one_letter_code
_entity_poly.pdbx_strand_id
1 'polypeptide(L)'
;MTSIFRLAGVLAFALAPTSALAQGKIRSTGSNGTTVGLSGLAYGAEGDTATPVTQQTPLPTTAGPLPPAASVALSGAVTTGTTVVGPFAPQLGRGIRVILRGTWAGTFAVGTSVDACATINPLTIGGMTWGSFTGSANEIVDIPTLAGVVYCATATVSSGSLSYGVRQ
;
A
#
# COMPACT_ATOMS: atom_id res chain seq x y z
N MET A 1 -10.57 -28.64 76.59
CA MET A 1 -11.42 -29.39 75.64
C MET A 1 -10.74 -29.28 74.27
N THR A 2 -9.87 -30.23 73.87
CA THR A 2 -10.15 -31.33 72.92
C THR A 2 -10.78 -30.82 71.60
N SER A 3 -10.31 -31.07 70.37
CA SER A 3 -9.43 -32.08 69.77
C SER A 3 -9.16 -31.66 68.29
N ILE A 4 -7.93 -31.80 67.76
CA ILE A 4 -7.44 -32.81 66.79
C ILE A 4 -7.80 -32.56 65.29
N PHE A 5 -6.72 -32.40 64.51
CA PHE A 5 -6.56 -32.51 63.05
C PHE A 5 -7.21 -33.77 62.42
N ARG A 6 -7.82 -33.66 61.23
CA ARG A 6 -7.72 -34.68 60.16
C ARG A 6 -7.84 -34.11 58.73
N LEU A 7 -6.94 -34.63 57.89
CA LEU A 7 -6.78 -34.49 56.45
C LEU A 7 -7.93 -35.14 55.64
N ALA A 8 -8.39 -34.46 54.59
CA ALA A 8 -8.88 -34.99 53.29
C ALA A 8 -9.20 -33.75 52.43
N GLY A 9 -8.63 -33.46 51.26
CA GLY A 9 -8.15 -34.33 50.22
C GLY A 9 -9.16 -34.38 49.07
N VAL A 10 -9.34 -33.27 48.31
CA VAL A 10 -9.89 -33.33 46.95
C VAL A 10 -9.22 -32.27 46.07
N LEU A 11 -8.39 -32.76 45.15
CA LEU A 11 -7.79 -32.03 44.04
C LEU A 11 -8.86 -31.91 42.95
N ALA A 12 -9.47 -30.73 42.76
CA ALA A 12 -10.42 -30.51 41.66
C ALA A 12 -9.63 -30.28 40.36
N PHE A 13 -9.47 -31.36 39.60
CA PHE A 13 -8.84 -31.39 38.27
C PHE A 13 -9.84 -30.87 37.22
N ALA A 14 -9.49 -29.72 36.63
CA ALA A 14 -9.91 -29.14 35.35
C ALA A 14 -11.23 -29.62 34.69
N LEU A 15 -12.24 -28.73 34.64
CA LEU A 15 -13.22 -28.70 33.55
C LEU A 15 -12.81 -27.60 32.55
N ALA A 16 -12.06 -27.98 31.54
CA ALA A 16 -11.98 -27.21 30.30
C ALA A 16 -12.95 -27.85 29.28
N PRO A 17 -13.74 -27.08 28.51
CA PRO A 17 -14.54 -27.65 27.45
C PRO A 17 -13.60 -28.28 26.41
N THR A 18 -13.72 -29.58 26.23
CA THR A 18 -13.10 -30.31 25.13
C THR A 18 -13.65 -29.75 23.83
N SER A 19 -12.88 -28.92 23.15
CA SER A 19 -13.10 -28.63 21.74
C SER A 19 -12.99 -29.95 20.99
N ALA A 20 -14.13 -30.57 20.69
CA ALA A 20 -14.19 -31.72 19.81
C ALA A 20 -13.67 -31.26 18.44
N LEU A 21 -12.41 -31.54 18.15
CA LEU A 21 -11.89 -31.44 16.80
C LEU A 21 -12.65 -32.49 15.99
N ALA A 22 -13.65 -32.04 15.24
CA ALA A 22 -14.23 -32.83 14.18
C ALA A 22 -13.12 -33.09 13.17
N GLN A 23 -12.46 -34.24 13.30
CA GLN A 23 -11.46 -34.70 12.34
C GLN A 23 -12.21 -35.05 11.06
N GLY A 24 -12.41 -34.04 10.22
CA GLY A 24 -12.93 -34.20 8.87
C GLY A 24 -12.09 -35.25 8.16
N LYS A 25 -12.75 -36.28 7.63
CA LYS A 25 -12.11 -37.36 6.87
C LYS A 25 -11.33 -36.74 5.70
N ILE A 26 -10.01 -36.68 5.81
CA ILE A 26 -9.15 -36.30 4.68
C ILE A 26 -9.27 -37.43 3.65
N ARG A 27 -10.01 -37.20 2.57
CA ARG A 27 -9.90 -38.01 1.37
C ARG A 27 -8.64 -37.58 0.63
N SER A 28 -7.51 -38.20 0.99
CA SER A 28 -6.31 -38.14 0.16
C SER A 28 -6.55 -39.00 -1.07
N THR A 29 -6.86 -38.38 -2.21
CA THR A 29 -6.67 -39.03 -3.52
C THR A 29 -5.18 -38.93 -3.83
N GLY A 30 -4.44 -40.04 -3.66
CA GLY A 30 -3.03 -40.09 -4.00
C GLY A 30 -2.80 -39.66 -5.45
N SER A 31 -1.98 -38.62 -5.66
CA SER A 31 -1.51 -38.29 -7.00
C SER A 31 -0.32 -39.19 -7.34
N ASN A 32 -0.37 -39.83 -8.50
CA ASN A 32 0.80 -40.48 -9.07
C ASN A 32 1.82 -39.38 -9.42
N GLY A 33 2.88 -39.27 -8.63
CA GLY A 33 4.21 -38.80 -9.05
C GLY A 33 4.27 -37.54 -9.92
N THR A 34 3.49 -36.52 -9.62
CA THR A 34 3.63 -35.20 -10.26
C THR A 34 3.82 -34.16 -9.17
N THR A 35 4.88 -33.36 -9.30
CA THR A 35 5.12 -32.19 -8.45
C THR A 35 3.89 -31.30 -8.54
N VAL A 36 3.01 -31.38 -7.53
CA VAL A 36 1.84 -30.51 -7.45
C VAL A 36 2.42 -29.13 -7.11
N GLY A 37 2.38 -28.20 -8.06
CA GLY A 37 2.67 -26.80 -7.78
C GLY A 37 1.83 -26.36 -6.59
N LEU A 38 2.37 -25.49 -5.73
CA LEU A 38 1.68 -24.96 -4.55
C LEU A 38 0.25 -24.53 -4.92
N SER A 39 -0.73 -25.39 -4.60
CA SER A 39 -2.13 -25.17 -4.93
C SER A 39 -2.82 -24.73 -3.65
N GLY A 40 -3.29 -23.50 -3.61
CA GLY A 40 -4.12 -23.03 -2.50
C GLY A 40 -5.40 -23.86 -2.43
N LEU A 41 -5.71 -24.46 -1.27
CA LEU A 41 -6.92 -25.28 -1.08
C LEU A 41 -8.18 -24.42 -0.86
N ALA A 42 -8.00 -23.22 -0.31
CA ALA A 42 -9.05 -22.24 -0.05
C ALA A 42 -8.44 -20.82 0.09
N TYR A 43 -9.26 -19.79 -0.06
CA TYR A 43 -8.89 -18.38 0.12
C TYR A 43 -9.93 -17.63 0.98
N GLY A 44 -9.51 -16.60 1.69
CA GLY A 44 -10.38 -15.77 2.53
C GLY A 44 -9.57 -14.72 3.28
N ALA A 45 -10.20 -13.64 3.72
CA ALA A 45 -9.56 -12.68 4.61
C ALA A 45 -9.43 -13.26 6.02
N GLU A 46 -8.54 -12.69 6.82
CA GLU A 46 -8.43 -13.05 8.24
C GLU A 46 -9.76 -12.76 8.95
N GLY A 47 -10.33 -13.78 9.61
CA GLY A 47 -11.63 -13.69 10.29
C GLY A 47 -12.85 -14.06 9.44
N ASP A 48 -12.70 -14.26 8.13
CA ASP A 48 -13.77 -14.68 7.24
C ASP A 48 -13.84 -16.20 7.04
N THR A 49 -14.99 -16.70 6.60
CA THR A 49 -15.13 -18.10 6.18
C THR A 49 -14.36 -18.33 4.88
N ALA A 50 -13.40 -19.27 4.92
CA ALA A 50 -12.59 -19.60 3.75
C ALA A 50 -13.43 -20.21 2.61
N THR A 51 -13.24 -19.71 1.40
CA THR A 51 -13.87 -20.22 0.16
C THR A 51 -12.96 -21.26 -0.49
N PRO A 52 -13.44 -22.49 -0.76
CA PRO A 52 -12.61 -23.53 -1.39
C PRO A 52 -12.24 -23.14 -2.82
N VAL A 53 -11.02 -23.49 -3.24
CA VAL A 53 -10.60 -23.31 -4.63
C VAL A 53 -11.19 -24.44 -5.47
N THR A 54 -12.09 -24.09 -6.40
CA THR A 54 -12.75 -25.03 -7.31
C THR A 54 -12.76 -24.47 -8.73
N GLN A 55 -13.32 -25.20 -9.71
CA GLN A 55 -13.50 -24.63 -11.05
C GLN A 55 -14.51 -23.47 -11.07
N GLN A 56 -15.46 -23.46 -10.14
CA GLN A 56 -16.49 -22.43 -10.00
C GLN A 56 -16.03 -21.24 -9.15
N THR A 57 -15.03 -21.47 -8.30
CA THR A 57 -14.37 -20.48 -7.43
C THR A 57 -12.85 -20.62 -7.57
N PRO A 58 -12.28 -20.27 -8.75
CA PRO A 58 -10.84 -20.37 -8.94
C PRO A 58 -10.12 -19.43 -7.98
N LEU A 59 -8.88 -19.75 -7.65
CA LEU A 59 -8.04 -18.89 -6.81
C LEU A 59 -7.99 -17.49 -7.44
N PRO A 60 -8.26 -16.40 -6.70
CA PRO A 60 -8.06 -15.06 -7.21
C PRO A 60 -6.58 -14.86 -7.50
N THR A 61 -6.20 -14.88 -8.78
CA THR A 61 -4.81 -14.67 -9.22
C THR A 61 -4.46 -13.20 -9.36
N THR A 62 -5.44 -12.32 -9.23
CA THR A 62 -5.30 -10.87 -9.25
C THR A 62 -5.74 -10.31 -7.92
N ALA A 63 -4.90 -9.46 -7.33
CA ALA A 63 -5.35 -8.61 -6.25
C ALA A 63 -6.52 -7.76 -6.75
N GLY A 64 -7.58 -7.63 -5.96
CA GLY A 64 -8.67 -6.72 -6.26
C GLY A 64 -8.18 -5.28 -6.40
N PRO A 65 -8.97 -4.39 -7.02
CA PRO A 65 -8.62 -2.98 -7.12
C PRO A 65 -8.33 -2.43 -5.72
N LEU A 66 -7.18 -1.77 -5.59
CA LEU A 66 -6.83 -1.11 -4.34
C LEU A 66 -7.92 -0.08 -3.99
N PRO A 67 -8.27 0.10 -2.71
CA PRO A 67 -9.20 1.18 -2.32
C PRO A 67 -8.62 2.54 -2.75
N PRO A 68 -9.45 3.59 -2.91
CA PRO A 68 -8.97 4.92 -3.24
C PRO A 68 -7.82 5.37 -2.33
N ALA A 69 -6.90 6.14 -2.88
CA ALA A 69 -5.83 6.69 -2.07
C ALA A 69 -6.39 7.68 -1.03
N ALA A 70 -5.82 7.68 0.17
CA ALA A 70 -6.16 8.59 1.26
C ALA A 70 -5.17 9.77 1.37
N SER A 71 -4.16 9.83 0.51
CA SER A 71 -3.23 10.96 0.45
C SER A 71 -3.95 12.23 -0.02
N VAL A 72 -3.62 13.36 0.60
CA VAL A 72 -4.23 14.65 0.27
C VAL A 72 -3.59 15.18 -1.01
N ALA A 73 -4.40 15.33 -2.07
CA ALA A 73 -3.93 15.86 -3.34
C ALA A 73 -3.46 17.32 -3.21
N LEU A 74 -2.35 17.65 -3.86
CA LEU A 74 -1.91 19.03 -4.03
C LEU A 74 -2.43 19.55 -5.38
N SER A 75 -2.98 20.75 -5.40
CA SER A 75 -3.36 21.42 -6.65
C SER A 75 -3.28 22.93 -6.49
N GLY A 76 -3.10 23.63 -7.61
CA GLY A 76 -2.98 25.08 -7.61
C GLY A 76 -2.65 25.63 -8.99
N ALA A 77 -2.29 26.90 -9.01
CA ALA A 77 -1.84 27.59 -10.21
C ALA A 77 -0.61 28.47 -9.91
N VAL A 78 0.28 28.59 -10.89
CA VAL A 78 1.48 29.42 -10.86
C VAL A 78 1.54 30.21 -12.17
N THR A 79 1.61 31.53 -12.07
CA THR A 79 1.64 32.42 -13.25
C THR A 79 3.05 32.84 -13.63
N THR A 80 3.80 33.40 -12.69
CA THR A 80 5.19 33.80 -12.91
C THR A 80 6.00 33.63 -11.62
N GLY A 81 7.27 33.25 -11.77
CA GLY A 81 8.21 33.08 -10.67
C GLY A 81 8.46 31.62 -10.32
N THR A 82 9.17 31.41 -9.21
CA THR A 82 9.50 30.09 -8.69
C THR A 82 8.68 29.81 -7.44
N THR A 83 8.10 28.62 -7.36
CA THR A 83 7.28 28.16 -6.23
C THR A 83 7.62 26.72 -5.91
N VAL A 84 7.80 26.43 -4.63
CA VAL A 84 7.87 25.06 -4.12
C VAL A 84 6.46 24.63 -3.73
N VAL A 85 6.05 23.47 -4.26
CA VAL A 85 4.75 22.82 -4.03
C VAL A 85 4.99 21.58 -3.18
N GLY A 86 4.45 21.54 -1.97
CA GLY A 86 4.63 20.41 -1.08
C GLY A 86 4.43 20.78 0.38
N PRO A 87 4.56 19.81 1.29
CA PRO A 87 4.86 18.40 1.03
C PRO A 87 3.64 17.57 0.59
N PHE A 88 3.82 16.66 -0.37
CA PHE A 88 2.88 15.58 -0.67
C PHE A 88 3.31 14.31 0.08
N ALA A 89 2.45 13.80 0.97
CA ALA A 89 2.69 12.57 1.70
C ALA A 89 1.98 11.38 0.99
N PRO A 90 2.70 10.54 0.24
CA PRO A 90 2.09 9.45 -0.50
C PRO A 90 1.79 8.24 0.39
N GLN A 91 0.84 7.42 -0.08
CA GLN A 91 0.73 6.03 0.36
C GLN A 91 1.68 5.15 -0.45
N LEU A 92 2.39 4.26 0.25
CA LEU A 92 3.36 3.36 -0.38
C LEU A 92 2.69 2.37 -1.35
N GLY A 93 3.41 1.98 -2.40
CA GLY A 93 2.97 1.04 -3.43
C GLY A 93 1.97 1.61 -4.44
N ARG A 94 1.70 2.93 -4.41
CA ARG A 94 0.74 3.58 -5.30
C ARG A 94 1.41 4.64 -6.16
N GLY A 95 1.12 4.64 -7.45
CA GLY A 95 1.71 5.59 -8.39
C GLY A 95 1.30 7.03 -8.10
N ILE A 96 2.27 7.95 -8.04
CA ILE A 96 2.03 9.39 -7.94
C ILE A 96 1.82 9.93 -9.34
N ARG A 97 0.66 10.54 -9.58
CA ARG A 97 0.30 11.15 -10.86
C ARG A 97 0.45 12.67 -10.80
N VAL A 98 1.14 13.21 -11.79
CA VAL A 98 1.29 14.64 -12.04
C VAL A 98 0.35 15.04 -13.18
N ILE A 99 -0.37 16.15 -12.99
CA ILE A 99 -1.27 16.74 -13.98
C ILE A 99 -0.90 18.20 -14.14
N LEU A 100 -0.42 18.56 -15.33
CA LEU A 100 -0.05 19.93 -15.68
C LEU A 100 -0.90 20.40 -16.85
N ARG A 101 -1.46 21.61 -16.74
CA ARG A 101 -2.36 22.20 -17.73
C ARG A 101 -2.09 23.70 -17.88
N GLY A 102 -2.64 24.27 -18.95
CA GLY A 102 -2.60 25.70 -19.24
C GLY A 102 -1.60 26.03 -20.34
N THR A 103 -1.42 27.33 -20.56
CA THR A 103 -0.45 27.88 -21.51
C THR A 103 0.64 28.57 -20.70
N TRP A 104 1.83 27.98 -20.66
CA TRP A 104 2.92 28.44 -19.81
C TRP A 104 4.27 28.11 -20.45
N ALA A 105 5.29 28.87 -20.06
CA ALA A 105 6.69 28.58 -20.36
C ALA A 105 7.46 28.47 -19.05
N GLY A 106 8.35 27.48 -18.95
CA GLY A 106 9.11 27.24 -17.73
C GLY A 106 9.41 25.76 -17.49
N THR A 107 9.60 25.40 -16.23
CA THR A 107 9.81 24.02 -15.77
C THR A 107 8.92 23.67 -14.57
N PHE A 108 8.50 22.41 -14.51
CA PHE A 108 7.90 21.79 -13.33
C PHE A 108 8.63 20.48 -13.05
N ALA A 109 9.28 20.35 -11.90
CA ALA A 109 10.06 19.16 -11.56
C ALA A 109 9.65 18.59 -10.21
N VAL A 110 9.43 17.28 -10.14
CA VAL A 110 9.14 16.54 -8.91
C VAL A 110 10.43 15.97 -8.32
N GLY A 111 10.53 16.00 -7.00
CA GLY A 111 11.62 15.39 -6.23
C GLY A 111 11.14 14.84 -4.90
N THR A 112 12.03 14.13 -4.22
CA THR A 112 11.82 13.61 -2.86
C THR A 112 12.46 14.51 -1.82
N SER A 113 11.93 14.47 -0.61
CA SER A 113 12.45 15.20 0.55
C SER A 113 12.20 14.39 1.82
N VAL A 114 13.04 14.60 2.82
CA VAL A 114 12.90 14.07 4.20
C VAL A 114 12.73 15.18 5.24
N ASP A 115 12.72 16.43 4.79
CA ASP A 115 12.75 17.65 5.60
C ASP A 115 11.67 18.65 5.18
N ALA A 116 10.48 18.12 4.82
CA ALA A 116 9.30 18.90 4.45
C ALA A 116 9.56 19.93 3.33
N CYS A 117 10.29 19.51 2.29
CA CYS A 117 10.66 20.30 1.11
C CYS A 117 11.72 21.38 1.34
N ALA A 118 12.44 21.38 2.47
CA ALA A 118 13.58 22.27 2.65
C ALA A 118 14.74 21.88 1.70
N THR A 119 14.97 20.59 1.52
CA THR A 119 15.90 20.02 0.54
C THR A 119 15.14 19.08 -0.40
N ILE A 120 15.30 19.27 -1.71
CA ILE A 120 14.61 18.48 -2.73
C ILE A 120 15.65 17.71 -3.55
N ASN A 121 15.60 16.38 -3.46
CA ASN A 121 16.39 15.47 -4.27
C ASN A 121 15.64 15.16 -5.58
N PRO A 122 16.21 15.44 -6.75
CA PRO A 122 15.53 15.16 -8.03
C PRO A 122 15.21 13.68 -8.20
N LEU A 123 14.05 13.38 -8.80
CA LEU A 123 13.80 12.01 -9.28
C LEU A 123 14.76 11.69 -10.43
N THR A 124 15.24 10.45 -10.49
CA THR A 124 16.15 9.99 -11.55
C THR A 124 15.79 8.62 -12.07
N ILE A 125 16.07 8.37 -13.35
CA ILE A 125 16.00 7.06 -13.99
C ILE A 125 17.26 6.86 -14.84
N GLY A 126 18.01 5.78 -14.56
CA GLY A 126 19.30 5.53 -15.23
C GLY A 126 20.32 6.66 -15.05
N GLY A 127 20.26 7.40 -13.93
CA GLY A 127 21.13 8.55 -13.67
C GLY A 127 20.70 9.86 -14.34
N MET A 128 19.65 9.85 -15.16
CA MET A 128 19.09 11.04 -15.80
C MET A 128 17.90 11.57 -15.00
N THR A 129 17.67 12.90 -15.04
CA THR A 129 16.51 13.53 -14.40
C THR A 129 15.20 12.94 -14.93
N TRP A 130 14.29 12.63 -14.01
CA TRP A 130 12.94 12.13 -14.28
C TRP A 130 11.90 13.05 -13.64
N GLY A 131 10.65 13.01 -14.12
CA GLY A 131 9.56 13.79 -13.54
C GLY A 131 9.74 15.31 -13.68
N SER A 132 10.45 15.77 -14.72
CA SER A 132 10.65 17.17 -15.05
C SER A 132 10.01 17.50 -16.40
N PHE A 133 9.20 18.56 -16.43
CA PHE A 133 8.32 18.90 -17.54
C PHE A 133 8.49 20.36 -17.96
N THR A 134 8.44 20.60 -19.26
CA THR A 134 8.39 21.95 -19.88
C THR A 134 7.06 22.20 -20.60
N GLY A 135 6.11 21.27 -20.49
CA GLY A 135 4.81 21.33 -21.11
C GLY A 135 3.75 20.59 -20.28
N SER A 136 2.51 20.61 -20.76
CA SER A 136 1.40 19.91 -20.10
C SER A 136 1.65 18.41 -20.02
N ALA A 137 1.26 17.79 -18.90
CA ALA A 137 1.54 16.38 -18.60
C ALA A 137 0.37 15.75 -17.85
N ASN A 138 0.23 14.42 -17.98
CA ASN A 138 -0.73 13.63 -17.22
C ASN A 138 -0.19 12.19 -17.08
N GLU A 139 0.80 12.01 -16.22
CA GLU A 139 1.54 10.75 -16.12
C GLU A 139 1.96 10.42 -14.68
N ILE A 140 2.33 9.15 -14.48
CA ILE A 140 2.85 8.67 -13.21
C ILE A 140 4.35 8.93 -13.19
N VAL A 141 4.84 9.57 -12.12
CA VAL A 141 6.26 9.94 -11.98
C VAL A 141 7.03 9.03 -11.02
N ASP A 142 6.36 8.36 -10.10
CA ASP A 142 7.02 7.42 -9.18
C ASP A 142 6.01 6.46 -8.52
N ILE A 143 6.49 5.36 -7.96
CA ILE A 143 5.75 4.44 -7.09
C ILE A 143 6.53 4.34 -5.77
N PRO A 144 6.13 5.10 -4.73
CA PRO A 144 6.89 5.21 -3.49
C PRO A 144 6.94 3.88 -2.74
N THR A 145 8.13 3.50 -2.30
CA THR A 145 8.36 2.28 -1.51
C THR A 145 9.04 2.56 -0.16
N LEU A 146 9.53 3.78 0.04
CA LEU A 146 10.27 4.18 1.23
C LEU A 146 9.42 5.04 2.17
N ALA A 147 9.27 4.60 3.41
CA ALA A 147 8.56 5.36 4.44
C ALA A 147 9.37 6.60 4.89
N GLY A 148 8.66 7.64 5.35
CA GLY A 148 9.28 8.88 5.83
C GLY A 148 9.75 9.85 4.74
N VAL A 149 9.56 9.49 3.46
CA VAL A 149 9.83 10.36 2.32
C VAL A 149 8.55 11.05 1.88
N VAL A 150 8.65 12.37 1.65
CA VAL A 150 7.60 13.17 1.02
C VAL A 150 8.03 13.59 -0.38
N TYR A 151 7.05 13.96 -1.20
CA TYR A 151 7.30 14.47 -2.55
C TYR A 151 7.03 15.96 -2.59
N CYS A 152 7.90 16.66 -3.29
CA CYS A 152 7.83 18.10 -3.48
C CYS A 152 7.97 18.36 -4.97
N ALA A 153 7.40 19.46 -5.45
CA ALA A 153 7.65 19.92 -6.80
C ALA A 153 8.17 21.35 -6.78
N THR A 154 9.02 21.69 -7.73
CA THR A 154 9.45 23.06 -7.99
C THR A 154 8.87 23.47 -9.32
N ALA A 155 8.05 24.52 -9.32
CA ALA A 155 7.51 25.16 -10.50
C ALA A 155 8.27 26.47 -10.73
N THR A 156 8.92 26.62 -11.87
CA THR A 156 9.49 27.89 -12.33
C THR A 156 8.76 28.29 -13.60
N VAL A 157 7.92 29.31 -13.54
CA VAL A 157 7.14 29.79 -14.69
C VAL A 157 7.68 31.16 -15.11
N SER A 158 8.12 31.28 -16.35
CA SER A 158 8.62 32.54 -16.92
C SER A 158 7.51 33.35 -17.58
N SER A 159 6.47 32.69 -18.10
CA SER A 159 5.27 33.36 -18.64
C SER A 159 4.06 32.43 -18.66
N GLY A 160 2.86 33.04 -18.73
CA GLY A 160 1.59 32.32 -18.84
C GLY A 160 0.99 31.91 -17.49
N SER A 161 0.28 30.78 -17.48
CA SER A 161 -0.32 30.21 -16.27
C SER A 161 -0.28 28.69 -16.31
N LEU A 162 0.48 28.11 -15.38
CA LEU A 162 0.50 26.67 -15.11
C LEU A 162 -0.57 26.34 -14.07
N SER A 163 -1.47 25.41 -14.36
CA SER A 163 -2.29 24.73 -13.35
C SER A 163 -1.71 23.35 -13.09
N TYR A 164 -1.47 23.01 -11.83
CA TYR A 164 -0.83 21.76 -11.43
C TYR A 164 -1.74 20.92 -10.52
N GLY A 165 -1.49 19.61 -10.53
CA GLY A 165 -2.04 18.62 -9.62
C GLY A 165 -1.03 17.50 -9.35
N VAL A 166 -0.84 17.15 -8.08
CA VAL A 166 -0.03 15.99 -7.62
C VAL A 166 -0.91 15.14 -6.72
N ARG A 167 -1.18 13.89 -7.12
CA ARG A 167 -2.16 13.02 -6.45
C ARG A 167 -1.91 11.53 -6.68
N GLN A 168 -2.61 10.67 -5.95
CA GLN A 168 -2.69 9.21 -6.15
C GLN A 168 -4.13 8.78 -6.45
#